data_AF-A0A9Y2AS96-F1
#
_entry.id   AF-A0A9Y2AS96-F1
#
_cell.length_a   1.000
_cell.length_b   1.000
_cell.length_c   1.000
_cell.angle_alpha   90.00
_cell.angle_beta   90.00
_cell.angle_gamma   90.00
#
_symmetry.space_group_name_H-M   'P 1'
#
loop_
_entity.id
_entity.type
_entity.pdbx_description
1 polymer ?
#
loop_
_entity_poly.entity_id
_entity_poly.type
_entity_poly.pdbx_seq_one_letter_code
_entity_poly.pdbx_strand_id
1 'polypeptide(L)' 'MDMQRKSLGRSAPGRNGDRDRLVTVGLPTPYEGVGNALRSTYAPPREAIPDDMMALLMKLDRH' A
#
# COMPACT_ATOMS: atom_id res chain seq x y z
N MET A 1 -17.45 -0.27 -2.13
CA MET A 1 -16.67 -0.85 -1.03
C MET A 1 -15.95 0.28 -0.33
N ASP A 2 -16.52 0.78 0.75
CA ASP A 2 -15.90 1.82 1.58
C ASP A 2 -14.77 1.21 2.40
N MET A 3 -13.53 1.56 2.05
CA MET A 3 -12.36 1.20 2.86
C MET A 3 -12.26 2.17 4.04
N GLN A 4 -12.52 1.65 5.24
CA GLN A 4 -12.33 2.34 6.51
C GLN A 4 -10.87 2.79 6.64
N ARG A 5 -10.61 4.06 6.33
CA ARG A 5 -9.29 4.68 6.44
C ARG A 5 -8.93 4.83 7.91
N LYS A 6 -7.92 4.07 8.36
CA LYS A 6 -7.32 4.26 9.68
C LYS A 6 -6.78 5.70 9.77
N SER A 7 -7.24 6.45 10.76
CA SER A 7 -6.75 7.79 11.08
C SER A 7 -5.31 7.73 11.57
N LEU A 8 -4.35 7.75 10.65
CA LEU A 8 -2.92 7.85 10.97
C LEU A 8 -2.52 9.32 11.15
N GLY A 9 -3.07 9.94 12.20
CA GLY A 9 -2.55 11.19 12.74
C GLY A 9 -1.61 10.87 13.90
N ARG A 10 -0.37 10.44 13.62
CA ARG A 10 0.66 10.29 14.65
C ARG A 10 1.40 11.61 14.79
N SER A 11 0.93 12.49 15.66
CA SER A 11 1.71 13.64 16.10
C SER A 11 2.95 13.12 16.85
N ALA A 12 4.14 13.42 16.33
CA ALA A 12 5.37 13.15 17.07
C ALA A 12 5.45 14.14 18.26
N PRO A 13 5.74 13.69 19.50
CA PRO A 13 6.02 14.61 20.59
C PRO A 13 7.28 15.40 20.25
N GLY A 14 7.10 16.71 20.03
CA GLY A 14 8.16 17.65 19.70
C GLY A 14 9.24 17.63 20.77
N ARG A 15 10.48 17.35 20.37
CA ARG A 15 11.65 17.53 21.22
C ARG A 15 11.88 19.03 21.35
N ASN A 16 11.72 19.55 22.56
CA ASN A 16 11.99 20.95 22.93
C ASN A 16 13.32 21.43 22.32
N GLY A 17 13.22 22.40 21.41
CA GLY A 17 14.35 22.97 20.68
C GLY A 17 13.86 24.10 19.77
N ASP A 18 13.58 25.25 20.40
CA ASP A 18 13.58 26.61 19.83
C ASP A 18 13.38 26.73 18.31
N ARG A 19 12.13 26.56 17.86
CA ARG A 19 11.48 27.22 16.71
C ARG A 19 10.19 26.48 16.43
N ASP A 20 9.11 27.13 16.79
CA ASP A 20 7.71 26.72 16.64
C ASP A 20 7.30 26.65 15.16
N ARG A 21 7.98 25.80 14.38
CA ARG A 21 7.68 25.57 12.98
C ARG A 21 6.88 24.28 12.87
N LEU A 22 5.56 24.44 12.98
CA LEU A 22 4.60 23.43 12.56
C LEU A 22 4.88 23.09 11.09
N VAL A 23 5.35 21.86 10.84
CA VAL A 23 5.50 21.30 9.50
C VAL A 23 4.30 20.42 9.25
N THR A 24 3.41 20.86 8.35
CA THR A 24 2.31 20.03 7.88
C THR A 24 2.89 18.93 6.99
N VAL A 25 3.02 17.72 7.54
CA VAL A 25 3.44 16.55 6.76
C VAL A 25 2.24 16.10 5.93
N GLY A 26 2.35 16.20 4.60
CA GLY A 26 1.35 15.68 3.69
C GLY A 26 1.25 14.16 3.79
N LEU A 27 0.04 13.62 3.60
CA LEU A 27 -0.12 12.17 3.45
C LEU A 27 0.64 11.73 2.19
N PRO A 28 1.50 10.69 2.29
CA PRO A 28 2.18 10.16 1.12
C PRO A 28 1.15 9.72 0.09
N THR A 29 1.50 9.93 -1.18
CA THR A 29 0.67 9.46 -2.28
C THR A 29 0.58 7.93 -2.25
N PRO A 30 -0.50 7.33 -2.78
CA PRO A 30 -0.57 5.88 -2.90
C PRO A 30 0.70 5.33 -3.55
N TYR A 31 1.29 4.32 -2.91
CA TYR A 31 2.52 3.65 -3.33
C TYR A 31 3.81 4.44 -3.11
N GLU A 32 3.81 5.58 -2.42
CA GLU A 32 5.07 6.23 -2.06
C GLU A 32 5.84 5.45 -0.96
N GLY A 33 7.17 5.60 -0.94
CA GLY A 33 8.04 5.01 0.08
C GLY A 33 7.92 3.49 0.20
N VAL A 34 7.46 3.00 1.36
CA VAL A 34 7.30 1.57 1.66
C VAL A 34 6.34 0.90 0.67
N GLY A 35 5.32 1.60 0.18
CA GLY A 35 4.38 1.05 -0.81
C GLY A 35 5.08 0.68 -2.13
N ASN A 36 5.99 1.52 -2.61
CA ASN A 36 6.79 1.27 -3.80
C ASN A 36 7.81 0.16 -3.55
N ALA A 37 8.46 0.14 -2.38
CA ALA A 37 9.39 -0.91 -2.02
C ALA A 37 8.71 -2.29 -2.04
N LEU A 38 7.54 -2.42 -1.42
CA LEU A 38 6.79 -3.68 -1.43
C LEU A 38 6.34 -4.08 -2.84
N ARG A 39 5.84 -3.13 -3.64
CA ARG A 39 5.47 -3.40 -5.04
C ARG A 39 6.65 -3.87 -5.87
N SER A 40 7.83 -3.27 -5.69
CA SER A 40 9.03 -3.69 -6.42
C SER A 40 9.46 -5.11 -6.02
N THR A 41 9.38 -5.45 -4.73
CA THR A 41 9.81 -6.75 -4.22
C THR A 41 8.85 -7.87 -4.60
N TYR A 42 7.54 -7.60 -4.56
CA TYR A 42 6.49 -8.59 -4.79
C TYR A 42 5.76 -8.37 -6.12
N ALA A 43 6.35 -7.64 -7.06
CA ALA A 43 5.78 -7.49 -8.39
C ALA A 43 5.62 -8.90 -8.99
N PRO A 44 4.39 -9.35 -9.29
CA PRO A 44 4.22 -10.63 -9.94
C PRO A 44 4.99 -10.59 -11.26
N PRO A 45 5.66 -11.70 -11.64
CA PRO A 45 6.25 -11.83 -12.96
C PRO A 45 5.21 -11.43 -14.02
N ARG A 46 5.64 -10.73 -15.07
CA ARG A 46 4.76 -10.39 -16.21
C ARG A 46 4.27 -11.63 -16.97
N GLU A 47 4.83 -12.78 -16.65
CA GLU A 47 4.44 -14.06 -17.21
C GLU A 47 3.08 -14.47 -16.65
N ALA A 48 2.27 -15.05 -17.52
CA ALA A 48 0.86 -15.33 -17.27
C ALA A 48 0.65 -16.14 -15.98
N ILE A 49 -0.57 -16.06 -15.44
CA ILE A 49 -1.00 -16.91 -14.32
C ILE A 49 -0.69 -18.37 -14.69
N PRO A 50 -0.06 -19.15 -13.79
CA PRO A 50 0.23 -20.55 -14.04
C PRO A 50 -0.99 -21.33 -14.55
N ASP A 51 -0.76 -22.23 -15.52
CA ASP A 51 -1.85 -22.94 -16.24
C ASP A 51 -2.73 -23.78 -15.31
N ASP A 52 -2.17 -24.31 -14.23
CA ASP A 52 -2.89 -25.04 -13.19
C ASP A 52 -3.89 -24.15 -12.45
N MET A 53 -3.48 -22.94 -12.08
CA MET A 53 -4.37 -21.93 -11.48
C MET A 53 -5.45 -21.48 -12.46
N MET A 54 -5.11 -21.28 -13.73
CA MET A 54 -6.10 -20.99 -14.78
C MET A 54 -7.12 -22.12 -14.94
N ALA A 55 -6.69 -23.38 -14.88
CA ALA A 55 -7.58 -24.53 -14.95
C ALA A 55 -8.55 -24.59 -13.75
N LEU A 56 -8.13 -24.17 -12.56
CA LEU A 56 -9.02 -24.04 -11.41
C LEU A 56 -10.07 -22.95 -11.62
N LEU A 57 -9.68 -21.79 -12.15
CA LEU A 57 -10.60 -20.69 -12.45
C LEU A 57 -11.64 -21.10 -13.50
N MET A 58 -11.24 -21.84 -14.54
CA MET A 58 -12.16 -22.36 -15.57
C MET A 58 -13.19 -23.35 -15.02
N LYS A 59 -12.90 -24.03 -13.90
CA LYS A 59 -13.88 -24.90 -13.23
C LYS A 59 -14.94 -24.07 -12.49
N LEU A 60 -14.55 -22.94 -11.91
CA LEU A 60 -15.47 -22.02 -11.24
C LEU A 60 -16.41 -21.35 -12.25
N ASP A 61 -15.89 -20.95 -13.41
CA ASP A 61 -16.66 -20.27 -14.47
C ASP A 61 -17.74 -21.15 -15.12
N ARG A 62 -17.65 -22.48 -14.92
CA ARG A 62 -18.55 -23.47 -15.54
C ARG A 62 -19.81 -23.77 -14.70
N HIS A 63 -19.99 -23.07 -13.57
CA HIS A 63 -21.12 -23.21 -12.64
C HIS A 63 -21.86 -21.88 -12.48
#